data_AF-A0A5C9ERD9-F1
#
_entry.id   AF-A0A5C9ERD9-F1
#
_cell.length_a   1.000
_cell.length_b   1.000
_cell.length_c   1.000
_cell.angle_alpha   90.00
_cell.angle_beta   90.00
_cell.angle_gamma   90.00
#
_symmetry.space_group_name_H-M   'P 1'
#
loop_
_entity.id
_entity.type
_entity.pdbx_description
1 polymer ?
#
loop_
_entity_poly.entity_id
_entity_poly.type
_entity_poly.pdbx_seq_one_letter_code
_entity_poly.pdbx_strand_id
1 'polypeptide(L)'
;MNKYNIHLGESSIIALAEKKRVDYCITNEIKVRNAMKSEGYDVVGTLGIILKACRQNMIKRDECFKLLNFIKVNYKDFRFNPKLIEKMLSKI
;
A
#
# COMPACT_ATOMS: atom_id res chain seq x y z
N MET A 1 -24.21 13.74 3.93
CA MET A 1 -22.75 13.64 3.67
C MET A 1 -22.31 12.23 4.04
N ASN A 2 -21.58 11.53 3.17
CA ASN A 2 -20.97 10.24 3.54
C ASN A 2 -19.99 10.44 4.71
N LYS A 3 -19.99 9.54 5.71
CA LYS A 3 -19.15 9.55 6.93
C LYS A 3 -17.67 9.92 6.66
N TYR A 4 -17.15 9.57 5.49
CA TYR A 4 -15.75 9.75 5.09
C TYR A 4 -15.51 10.65 3.87
N ASN A 5 -16.55 11.26 3.30
CA ASN A 5 -16.45 12.06 2.07
C ASN A 5 -15.73 11.35 0.90
N ILE A 6 -15.95 10.03 0.81
CA ILE A 6 -15.49 9.13 -0.26
C ILE A 6 -16.63 8.84 -1.24
N HIS A 7 -16.29 8.61 -2.50
CA HIS A 7 -17.28 8.30 -3.54
C HIS A 7 -17.97 6.95 -3.26
N LEU A 8 -19.21 6.77 -3.78
CA LEU A 8 -20.00 5.55 -3.54
C LEU A 8 -19.27 4.26 -3.96
N GLY A 9 -18.48 4.34 -5.04
CA GLY A 9 -17.63 3.23 -5.50
C GLY A 9 -16.53 2.88 -4.49
N GLU A 10 -15.99 3.86 -3.79
CA GLU A 10 -14.94 3.68 -2.78
C GLU A 10 -15.50 3.16 -1.45
N SER A 11 -16.71 3.56 -1.07
CA SER A 11 -17.37 3.02 0.13
C SER A 11 -17.64 1.51 0.03
N SER A 12 -17.78 0.99 -1.20
CA SER A 12 -17.94 -0.45 -1.42
C SER A 12 -16.71 -1.26 -1.03
N ILE A 13 -15.51 -0.65 -1.09
CA ILE A 13 -14.24 -1.29 -0.69
C ILE A 13 -14.21 -1.54 0.81
N ILE A 14 -14.70 -0.58 1.61
CA ILE A 14 -14.77 -0.71 3.08
C ILE A 14 -15.76 -1.81 3.46
N ALA A 15 -16.96 -1.76 2.87
CA ALA A 15 -18.00 -2.77 3.12
C ALA A 15 -17.55 -4.18 2.69
N LEU A 16 -16.82 -4.30 1.58
CA LEU A 16 -16.27 -5.56 1.12
C LEU A 16 -15.17 -6.08 2.06
N ALA A 17 -14.27 -5.19 2.51
CA ALA A 17 -13.19 -5.53 3.43
C ALA A 17 -13.74 -6.06 4.76
N GLU A 18 -14.77 -5.42 5.30
CA GLU A 18 -15.46 -5.84 6.52
C GLU A 18 -16.16 -7.19 6.34
N LYS A 19 -16.94 -7.35 5.26
CA LYS A 19 -17.63 -8.61 4.94
C LYS A 19 -16.66 -9.78 4.79
N LYS A 20 -15.49 -9.54 4.21
CA LYS A 20 -14.49 -10.57 3.92
C LYS A 20 -13.45 -10.75 5.04
N ARG A 21 -13.46 -9.91 6.07
CA ARG A 21 -12.46 -9.88 7.16
C ARG A 21 -11.03 -9.96 6.63
N VAL A 22 -10.72 -9.12 5.63
CA VAL A 22 -9.41 -9.13 4.99
C VAL A 22 -8.34 -8.57 5.92
N ASP A 23 -7.15 -9.17 5.91
CA ASP A 23 -6.01 -8.67 6.69
C ASP A 23 -5.43 -7.37 6.09
N TYR A 24 -5.59 -7.18 4.77
CA TYR A 24 -5.00 -6.05 4.04
C TYR A 24 -5.95 -5.47 2.99
N CYS A 25 -6.00 -4.14 2.97
CA CYS A 25 -6.59 -3.37 1.88
C CYS A 25 -5.50 -2.72 1.02
N ILE A 26 -5.52 -3.00 -0.29
CA ILE A 26 -4.59 -2.42 -1.26
C ILE A 26 -5.34 -1.32 -2.02
N THR A 27 -4.98 -0.06 -1.76
CA THR A 27 -5.54 1.08 -2.48
C THR A 27 -4.52 2.20 -2.65
N ASN A 28 -4.58 2.86 -3.81
CA ASN A 28 -3.74 4.02 -4.11
C ASN A 28 -4.39 5.36 -3.74
N GLU A 29 -5.68 5.36 -3.40
CA GLU A 29 -6.44 6.57 -3.07
C GLU A 29 -6.28 6.94 -1.57
N ILE A 30 -5.97 8.21 -1.29
CA ILE A 30 -5.57 8.66 0.04
C ILE A 30 -6.73 8.74 1.04
N LYS A 31 -7.92 9.16 0.60
CA LYS A 31 -9.12 9.23 1.45
C LYS A 31 -9.59 7.83 1.85
N VAL A 32 -9.55 6.86 0.94
CA VAL A 32 -9.87 5.46 1.24
C VAL A 32 -8.86 4.88 2.23
N ARG A 33 -7.56 5.15 2.06
CA ARG A 33 -6.55 4.73 3.06
C ARG A 33 -6.85 5.30 4.44
N ASN A 34 -7.21 6.58 4.51
CA ASN A 34 -7.50 7.23 5.79
C ASN A 34 -8.78 6.67 6.43
N ALA A 35 -9.84 6.46 5.65
CA ALA A 35 -11.09 5.85 6.11
C ALA A 35 -10.88 4.43 6.64
N MET A 36 -10.15 3.58 5.90
CA MET A 36 -9.84 2.22 6.33
C MET A 36 -9.00 2.19 7.61
N LYS A 37 -8.01 3.07 7.73
CA LYS A 37 -7.24 3.22 8.98
C LYS A 37 -8.11 3.66 10.15
N SER A 38 -9.07 4.57 9.95
CA SER A 38 -9.99 4.99 11.01
C SER A 38 -10.95 3.90 11.46
N GLU A 39 -11.22 2.92 10.60
CA GLU A 39 -12.02 1.73 10.91
C GLU A 39 -11.15 0.56 11.46
N GLY A 40 -9.87 0.81 11.77
CA GLY A 40 -8.99 -0.17 12.41
C GLY A 40 -8.32 -1.17 11.47
N TYR A 41 -8.42 -0.98 10.15
CA TYR A 41 -7.76 -1.86 9.18
C TYR A 41 -6.32 -1.45 8.92
N ASP A 42 -5.45 -2.46 8.76
CA ASP A 42 -4.11 -2.27 8.23
C ASP A 42 -4.16 -2.00 6.72
N VAL A 43 -3.64 -0.85 6.33
CA VAL A 43 -3.61 -0.41 4.94
C VAL A 43 -2.19 -0.43 4.42
N VAL A 44 -1.95 -1.27 3.41
CA VAL A 44 -0.63 -1.47 2.81
C VAL A 44 -0.70 -1.20 1.31
N GLY A 45 0.12 -0.26 0.84
CA GLY A 45 0.32 -0.03 -0.59
C GLY A 45 1.35 -0.99 -1.19
N THR A 46 1.54 -0.96 -2.51
CA THR A 46 2.46 -1.86 -3.23
C THR A 46 3.87 -1.92 -2.63
N LEU A 47 4.47 -0.77 -2.31
CA LEU A 47 5.80 -0.71 -1.67
C LEU A 47 5.81 -1.35 -0.28
N GLY A 48 4.71 -1.26 0.45
CA GLY A 48 4.53 -1.91 1.75
C GLY A 48 4.45 -3.42 1.65
N ILE A 49 3.78 -3.96 0.62
CA ILE A 49 3.74 -5.40 0.33
C ILE A 49 5.15 -5.93 0.07
N ILE A 50 5.90 -5.25 -0.80
CA ILE A 50 7.28 -5.64 -1.14
C ILE A 50 8.16 -5.69 0.12
N LEU A 51 8.09 -4.65 0.95
CA LEU A 51 8.87 -4.60 2.19
C LEU A 51 8.45 -5.70 3.18
N LYS A 52 7.15 -6.00 3.28
CA LYS A 52 6.65 -7.04 4.17
C LYS A 52 7.10 -8.43 3.72
N ALA A 53 7.01 -8.73 2.42
CA ALA A 53 7.50 -9.97 1.84
C ALA A 53 8.99 -10.18 2.13
N CYS A 54 9.79 -9.12 2.02
CA CYS A 54 11.22 -9.15 2.37
C CYS A 54 11.44 -9.45 3.87
N ARG A 55 10.72 -8.78 4.77
CA ARG A 55 10.82 -8.99 6.23
C ARG A 55 10.35 -10.37 6.68
N GLN A 56 9.41 -10.96 5.95
CA GLN A 56 8.90 -12.31 6.20
C GLN A 56 9.75 -13.39 5.51
N ASN A 57 10.90 -13.03 4.94
CA ASN A 57 11.79 -13.92 4.19
C ASN A 57 11.11 -14.66 3.03
N MET A 58 10.02 -14.09 2.47
CA MET A 58 9.35 -14.64 1.28
C MET A 58 10.12 -14.32 -0.01
N ILE A 59 10.90 -13.23 0.01
CA ILE A 59 11.87 -12.85 -1.04
C ILE A 59 13.19 -12.48 -0.38
N LYS A 60 14.31 -12.64 -1.11
CA LYS A 60 15.63 -12.28 -0.57
C LYS A 60 15.79 -10.77 -0.48
N ARG A 61 16.63 -10.29 0.45
CA ARG A 61 16.93 -8.84 0.60
C ARG A 61 17.48 -8.23 -0.70
N ASP A 62 18.36 -8.94 -1.39
CA ASP A 62 18.93 -8.47 -2.67
C ASP A 62 17.87 -8.36 -3.78
N GLU A 63 16.91 -9.28 -3.82
CA GLU A 63 15.79 -9.23 -4.76
C GLU A 63 14.86 -8.06 -4.44
N CYS A 64 14.61 -7.82 -3.15
CA CYS A 64 13.84 -6.66 -2.70
C CYS A 64 14.54 -5.34 -3.08
N PHE A 65 15.85 -5.23 -2.87
CA PHE A 65 16.66 -4.08 -3.27
C PHE A 65 16.60 -3.85 -4.79
N LYS A 66 16.79 -4.90 -5.59
CA LYS A 66 16.69 -4.83 -7.05
C LYS A 66 15.31 -4.34 -7.49
N LEU A 67 14.24 -4.88 -6.91
CA LEU A 67 12.87 -4.50 -7.25
C LEU A 67 12.57 -3.04 -6.87
N LEU A 68 12.94 -2.59 -5.66
CA LEU A 68 12.73 -1.21 -5.25
C LEU A 68 13.57 -0.23 -6.08
N ASN A 69 14.81 -0.58 -6.43
CA ASN A 69 15.63 0.23 -7.33
C ASN A 69 15.07 0.29 -8.75
N PHE A 70 14.54 -0.82 -9.27
CA PHE A 70 13.84 -0.84 -10.55
C PHE A 70 12.64 0.11 -10.56
N ILE A 71 11.82 0.07 -9.50
CA ILE A 71 10.69 1.00 -9.34
C ILE A 71 11.18 2.45 -9.19
N LYS A 72 12.30 2.68 -8.51
CA LYS A 72 12.90 4.01 -8.35
C LYS A 72 13.32 4.61 -9.70
N VAL A 73 14.00 3.83 -10.54
CA VAL A 73 14.43 4.29 -11.88
C VAL A 73 13.21 4.59 -12.76
N ASN A 74 12.17 3.78 -12.66
CA ASN A 74 10.95 3.89 -13.47
C ASN A 74 9.79 4.57 -12.71
N TYR A 75 10.08 5.45 -11.75
CA TYR A 75 9.07 5.98 -10.81
C TYR A 75 7.89 6.68 -11.48
N LYS A 76 8.10 7.24 -12.68
CA LYS A 76 7.06 7.90 -13.47
C LYS A 76 6.02 6.89 -13.98
N ASP A 77 6.46 5.73 -14.43
CA ASP A 77 5.60 4.66 -14.96
C ASP A 77 4.73 4.08 -13.84
N PHE A 78 5.33 3.90 -12.66
CA PHE A 78 4.63 3.42 -11.47
C PHE A 78 3.89 4.51 -10.69
N ARG A 79 4.04 5.78 -11.09
CA ARG A 79 3.45 6.96 -10.42
C ARG A 79 3.75 7.04 -8.92
N PHE A 80 4.98 6.67 -8.53
CA PHE A 80 5.45 6.79 -7.15
C PHE A 80 6.32 8.05 -6.97
N ASN A 81 6.27 8.63 -5.77
CA ASN A 81 7.23 9.65 -5.37
C ASN A 81 8.59 8.99 -5.06
N PRO A 82 9.70 9.38 -5.71
CA PRO A 82 11.02 8.81 -5.46
C PRO A 82 11.44 8.84 -3.98
N LYS A 83 11.09 9.90 -3.24
CA LYS A 83 11.41 10.03 -1.81
C LYS A 83 10.75 8.94 -0.96
N LEU A 84 9.56 8.49 -1.37
CA LEU A 84 8.87 7.39 -0.69
C LEU A 84 9.62 6.07 -0.89
N ILE A 85 10.17 5.84 -2.08
CA ILE A 85 10.93 4.63 -2.40
C ILE A 85 12.27 4.63 -1.64
N GLU A 86 12.96 5.77 -1.56
CA GLU A 86 14.18 5.93 -0.76
C GLU A 86 13.94 5.61 0.73
N LYS A 87 12.81 6.06 1.27
CA LYS A 87 12.40 5.73 2.64
C LYS A 87 12.12 4.24 2.85
N MET A 88 11.81 3.48 1.79
CA MET A 88 11.63 2.02 1.88
C MET A 88 12.96 1.29 1.75
N LEU A 89 13.86 1.76 0.88
CA LEU A 89 15.21 1.21 0.76
C LEU A 89 15.99 1.30 2.07
N SER A 90 15.83 2.37 2.86
CA SER A 90 16.46 2.50 4.18
C SER A 90 15.86 1.60 5.27
N LYS A 91 14.77 0.87 4.97
CA LYS A 91 14.05 0.01 5.91
C LYS A 91 14.18 -1.48 5.61
N ILE A 92 14.88 -1.84 4.53
CA ILE A 92 15.21 -3.22 4.19
C ILE A 92 16.32 -3.68 5.12
#